data_AF-A0A061SG19-F1
#
_entry.id   AF-A0A061SG19-F1
#
_cell.length_a   1.000
_cell.length_b   1.000
_cell.length_c   1.000
_cell.angle_alpha   90.00
_cell.angle_beta   90.00
_cell.angle_gamma   90.00
#
_symmetry.space_group_name_H-M   'P 1'
#
loop_
_entity.id
_entity.type
_entity.pdbx_description
1 polymer ?
#
loop_
_entity_poly.entity_id
_entity_poly.type
_entity_poly.pdbx_seq_one_letter_code
_entity_poly.pdbx_strand_id
1 'polypeptide(L)'
;MKSLKRLTGNRVSFNGIGGPNMERAGNMSSIVPMRELSVMGFAELIPHLLRLRKALRAAEAAATAPPLPDAIVTIDFKGFNFRLLRRVGRAAGERRPAAVHYVAPSVWALGSGTGRLRGLAGTLDAMLCILPFEPPLWRGSGVRASYVGHPVLESQRPPPPRPRGRRPAVPGEAVLCL
;
A
#
# COMPACT_ATOMS: atom_id res chain seq x y z
N MET A 1 -2.92 -9.05 -5.17
CA MET A 1 -1.96 -10.15 -5.47
C MET A 1 -2.41 -11.07 -6.60
N LYS A 2 -3.45 -11.91 -6.44
CA LYS A 2 -3.90 -12.86 -7.49
C LYS A 2 -4.13 -12.19 -8.85
N SER A 3 -4.78 -11.03 -8.86
CA SER A 3 -5.00 -10.25 -10.10
C SER A 3 -3.70 -9.74 -10.72
N LEU A 4 -2.72 -9.32 -9.92
CA LEU A 4 -1.41 -8.86 -10.42
C LEU A 4 -0.64 -10.02 -11.06
N LYS A 5 -0.55 -11.17 -10.37
CA LYS A 5 0.05 -12.39 -10.93
C LYS A 5 -0.57 -12.79 -12.27
N ARG A 6 -1.91 -12.73 -12.37
CA ARG A 6 -2.63 -13.03 -13.61
C ARG A 6 -2.29 -12.04 -14.73
N LEU A 7 -2.20 -10.74 -14.43
CA LEU A 7 -1.89 -9.72 -15.42
C LEU A 7 -0.44 -9.78 -15.91
N THR A 8 0.49 -10.11 -15.00
CA THR A 8 1.93 -10.18 -15.31
C THR A 8 2.39 -11.56 -15.79
N GLY A 9 1.49 -12.56 -15.84
CA GLY A 9 1.87 -13.93 -16.15
C GLY A 9 2.88 -14.50 -15.15
N ASN A 10 2.67 -14.24 -13.84
CA ASN A 10 3.54 -14.60 -12.72
C ASN A 10 4.92 -13.93 -12.69
N ARG A 11 5.18 -12.92 -13.52
CA ARG A 11 6.42 -12.11 -13.49
C ARG A 11 6.33 -10.96 -12.48
N VAL A 12 5.98 -11.29 -11.24
CA VAL A 12 5.89 -10.33 -10.13
C VAL A 12 6.26 -11.03 -8.83
N SER A 13 7.10 -10.38 -8.03
CA SER A 13 7.49 -10.84 -6.71
C SER A 13 6.88 -9.92 -5.64
N PHE A 14 6.56 -10.48 -4.48
CA PHE A 14 6.00 -9.73 -3.37
C PHE A 14 6.91 -9.89 -2.16
N ASN A 15 7.27 -8.77 -1.55
CA ASN A 15 8.04 -8.70 -0.31
C ASN A 15 7.32 -7.72 0.63
N GLY A 16 7.56 -7.75 1.94
CA GLY A 16 6.95 -6.77 2.85
C GLY A 16 6.15 -7.40 4.00
N ILE A 17 5.14 -6.71 4.49
CA ILE A 17 4.32 -7.11 5.62
C ILE A 17 2.94 -7.53 5.14
N GLY A 18 2.62 -8.82 5.31
CA GLY A 18 1.38 -9.41 4.83
C GLY A 18 0.77 -10.38 5.83
N GLY A 19 -0.54 -10.54 5.74
CA GLY A 19 -1.27 -11.57 6.49
C GLY A 19 -1.19 -12.96 5.84
N PRO A 20 -1.69 -14.01 6.50
CA PRO A 20 -1.65 -15.39 6.01
C PRO A 20 -2.28 -15.58 4.62
N ASN A 21 -3.32 -14.79 4.31
CA ASN A 21 -3.96 -14.81 2.99
C ASN A 21 -3.06 -14.21 1.89
N MET A 22 -2.21 -13.25 2.23
CA MET A 22 -1.25 -12.63 1.32
C MET A 22 -0.06 -13.53 1.07
N GLU A 23 0.46 -14.18 2.11
CA GLU A 23 1.49 -15.22 1.99
C GLU A 23 1.04 -16.33 1.04
N ARG A 24 -0.15 -16.91 1.29
CA ARG A 24 -0.74 -17.97 0.45
C ARG A 24 -1.04 -17.55 -0.98
N ALA A 25 -1.50 -16.32 -1.21
CA ALA A 25 -1.85 -15.85 -2.55
C ALA A 25 -0.63 -15.36 -3.35
N GLY A 26 0.38 -14.85 -2.65
CA GLY A 26 1.46 -14.06 -3.22
C GLY A 26 2.77 -14.81 -3.41
N ASN A 27 3.02 -15.92 -2.73
CA ASN A 27 4.40 -16.38 -2.44
C ASN A 27 5.19 -15.23 -1.82
N MET A 28 4.55 -14.49 -0.91
CA MET A 28 5.15 -13.39 -0.19
C MET A 28 5.80 -13.94 1.07
N SER A 29 7.06 -13.58 1.30
CA SER A 29 7.70 -13.76 2.61
C SER A 29 7.32 -12.58 3.49
N SER A 30 6.46 -12.78 4.48
CA SER A 30 6.11 -11.70 5.41
C SER A 30 7.31 -11.41 6.31
N ILE A 31 7.81 -10.18 6.25
CA ILE A 31 8.95 -9.71 7.05
C ILE A 31 8.58 -9.62 8.53
N VAL A 32 7.31 -9.39 8.83
CA VAL A 32 6.76 -9.33 10.20
C VAL A 32 5.38 -9.99 10.23
N PRO A 33 5.10 -10.91 11.18
CA PRO A 33 3.78 -11.50 11.32
C PRO A 33 2.71 -10.43 11.56
N MET A 34 1.67 -10.37 10.72
CA MET A 34 0.60 -9.36 10.81
C MET A 34 -0.11 -9.34 12.18
N ARG A 35 -0.12 -10.46 12.91
CA ARG A 35 -0.62 -10.54 14.30
C ARG A 35 0.11 -9.61 15.27
N GLU A 36 1.36 -9.23 14.98
CA GLU A 36 2.11 -8.28 15.80
C GLU A 36 1.62 -6.82 15.63
N LEU A 37 0.83 -6.55 14.59
CA LEU A 37 0.22 -5.25 14.30
C LEU A 37 -1.20 -5.09 14.90
N SER A 38 -1.81 -6.15 15.43
CA SER A 38 -3.16 -6.12 16.04
C SER A 38 -3.06 -6.18 17.57
N VAL A 39 -3.59 -5.19 18.28
CA VAL A 39 -3.58 -5.14 19.76
C VAL A 39 -4.94 -5.55 20.31
N MET A 40 -4.95 -6.43 21.31
CA MET A 40 -6.09 -6.66 22.20
C MET A 40 -5.77 -6.02 23.56
N GLY A 41 -6.19 -4.77 23.78
CA GLY A 41 -6.19 -4.13 25.11
C GLY A 41 -5.04 -3.16 25.43
N PHE A 42 -5.25 -2.36 26.50
CA PHE A 42 -4.40 -1.21 26.88
C PHE A 42 -3.05 -1.61 27.52
N ALA A 43 -2.96 -2.80 28.12
CA ALA A 43 -1.76 -3.30 28.81
C ALA A 43 -0.62 -3.73 27.86
N GLU A 44 -0.94 -4.00 26.58
CA GLU A 44 0.06 -4.40 25.58
C GLU A 44 0.62 -3.20 24.78
N LEU A 45 0.24 -1.96 25.12
CA LEU A 45 0.51 -0.77 24.31
C LEU A 45 2.00 -0.45 24.14
N ILE A 46 2.81 -0.56 25.21
CA ILE A 46 4.24 -0.24 25.16
C ILE A 46 5.04 -1.30 24.37
N PRO A 47 4.91 -2.61 24.67
CA PRO A 47 5.54 -3.65 23.83
C PRO A 47 5.10 -3.57 22.38
N HIS A 48 3.84 -3.24 22.13
CA HIS A 48 3.31 -3.07 20.79
C HIS A 48 3.97 -1.90 20.04
N LEU A 49 4.21 -0.77 20.70
CA LEU A 49 4.91 0.37 20.09
C LEU A 49 6.35 0.01 19.68
N LEU A 50 7.05 -0.78 20.50
CA LEU A 50 8.40 -1.27 20.16
C LEU A 50 8.37 -2.23 18.96
N ARG A 51 7.41 -3.16 18.91
CA ARG A 51 7.20 -4.06 17.78
C ARG A 51 6.87 -3.28 16.50
N LEU A 52 5.98 -2.30 16.58
CA LEU A 52 5.64 -1.42 15.46
C LEU A 52 6.85 -0.65 14.94
N ARG A 53 7.71 -0.15 15.85
CA ARG A 53 8.98 0.51 15.47
C ARG A 53 9.94 -0.45 14.78
N LYS A 54 10.06 -1.69 15.25
CA LYS A 54 10.89 -2.73 14.63
C LYS A 54 10.35 -3.08 13.24
N ALA A 55 9.04 -3.28 13.11
CA ALA A 55 8.39 -3.55 11.83
C ALA A 55 8.59 -2.41 10.84
N LEU A 56 8.50 -1.16 11.30
CA LEU A 56 8.73 0.01 10.46
C LEU A 56 10.17 0.06 9.93
N ARG A 57 11.16 -0.24 10.78
CA ARG A 57 12.58 -0.30 10.36
C ARG A 57 12.82 -1.45 9.36
N ALA A 58 12.22 -2.61 9.60
CA ALA A 58 12.37 -3.76 8.71
C ALA A 58 11.74 -3.51 7.34
N ALA A 59 10.55 -2.92 7.29
CA ALA A 59 9.89 -2.53 6.05
C ALA A 59 10.66 -1.43 5.31
N GLU A 60 11.20 -0.45 6.03
CA GLU A 60 12.06 0.60 5.47
C GLU A 60 13.33 0.00 4.83
N ALA A 61 14.01 -0.89 5.53
CA ALA A 61 15.18 -1.59 5.00
C ALA A 61 14.84 -2.39 3.74
N ALA A 62 13.74 -3.16 3.74
CA ALA A 62 13.32 -3.91 2.55
C ALA A 62 12.90 -3.03 1.37
N ALA A 63 12.36 -1.83 1.64
CA ALA A 63 11.97 -0.88 0.61
C ALA A 63 13.15 -0.07 0.04
N THR A 64 14.32 -0.10 0.68
CA THR A 64 15.49 0.72 0.32
C THR A 64 16.74 -0.11 0.00
N ALA A 65 16.72 -1.41 0.30
CA ALA A 65 17.78 -2.32 -0.06
C ALA A 65 17.79 -2.62 -1.58
N PRO A 66 18.96 -2.67 -2.22
CA PRO A 66 19.09 -3.14 -3.60
C PRO A 66 18.77 -4.64 -3.76
N PRO A 67 18.18 -5.07 -4.89
CA PRO A 67 17.57 -4.23 -5.91
C PRO A 67 16.33 -3.49 -5.35
N LEU A 68 16.22 -2.20 -5.68
CA LEU A 68 15.08 -1.40 -5.21
C LEU A 68 13.78 -1.95 -5.79
N PRO A 69 12.69 -1.97 -5.01
CA PRO A 69 11.39 -2.35 -5.54
C PRO A 69 10.87 -1.32 -6.54
N ASP A 70 10.14 -1.78 -7.54
CA ASP A 70 9.49 -0.91 -8.52
C ASP A 70 8.36 -0.08 -7.89
N ALA A 71 7.66 -0.67 -6.92
CA ALA A 71 6.57 0.00 -6.23
C ALA A 71 6.39 -0.49 -4.78
N ILE A 72 5.88 0.43 -3.96
CA ILE A 72 5.39 0.16 -2.61
C ILE A 72 3.87 0.36 -2.64
N VAL A 73 3.11 -0.67 -2.30
CA VAL A 73 1.64 -0.62 -2.24
C VAL A 73 1.21 -0.77 -0.79
N THR A 74 0.80 0.34 -0.18
CA THR A 74 0.36 0.32 1.22
C THR A 74 -1.15 0.14 1.32
N ILE A 75 -1.62 -0.63 2.30
CA ILE A 75 -3.06 -0.96 2.46
C ILE A 75 -3.57 -0.49 3.82
N ASP A 76 -4.58 0.40 3.83
CA ASP A 76 -5.43 0.87 4.95
C ASP A 76 -4.77 1.45 6.22
N PHE A 77 -3.70 0.86 6.76
CA PHE A 77 -3.09 1.24 8.05
C PHE A 77 -2.27 2.55 7.98
N LYS A 78 -2.99 3.65 7.81
CA LYS A 78 -2.49 4.99 7.44
C LYS A 78 -1.37 5.52 8.32
N GLY A 79 -1.49 5.36 9.65
CA GLY A 79 -0.50 5.87 10.59
C GLY A 79 0.89 5.25 10.41
N PHE A 80 0.94 3.93 10.15
CA PHE A 80 2.18 3.20 9.86
C PHE A 80 2.64 3.46 8.42
N ASN A 81 1.74 3.29 7.45
CA ASN A 81 2.03 3.35 6.03
C ASN A 81 2.61 4.70 5.59
N PHE A 82 2.02 5.81 6.02
CA PHE A 82 2.54 7.13 5.65
C PHE A 82 3.86 7.47 6.35
N ARG A 83 4.09 6.92 7.55
CA ARG A 83 5.38 7.06 8.22
C ARG A 83 6.47 6.28 7.47
N LEU A 84 6.15 5.08 6.98
CA LEU A 84 7.05 4.26 6.15
C LEU A 84 7.40 5.01 4.86
N LEU A 85 6.41 5.45 4.09
CA LEU A 85 6.63 6.14 2.81
C LEU A 85 7.48 7.41 2.95
N ARG A 86 7.28 8.20 4.02
CA ARG A 86 8.13 9.36 4.31
C ARG A 86 9.57 8.98 4.58
N ARG A 87 9.81 7.87 5.30
CA ARG A 87 11.17 7.41 5.59
C ARG A 87 11.86 6.89 4.34
N VAL A 88 11.15 6.08 3.55
CA VAL A 88 11.66 5.60 2.27
C VAL A 88 11.99 6.78 1.33
N GLY A 89 11.10 7.77 1.23
CA GLY A 89 11.35 8.96 0.41
C GLY A 89 12.58 9.76 0.86
N ARG A 90 12.84 9.84 2.17
CA ARG A 90 14.05 10.49 2.72
C ARG A 90 15.31 9.67 2.48
N ALA A 91 15.23 8.35 2.58
CA ALA A 91 16.37 7.45 2.44
C ALA A 91 16.79 7.23 0.97
N ALA A 92 15.83 7.03 0.08
CA ALA A 92 16.07 6.75 -1.34
C ALA A 92 16.06 8.00 -2.24
N GLY A 93 15.55 9.14 -1.74
CA GLY A 93 15.48 10.39 -2.50
C GLY A 93 14.70 10.24 -3.81
N GLU A 94 15.27 10.75 -4.90
CA GLU A 94 14.69 10.66 -6.25
C GLU A 94 14.61 9.23 -6.80
N ARG A 95 15.41 8.30 -6.27
CA ARG A 95 15.40 6.89 -6.66
C ARG A 95 14.34 6.08 -5.92
N ARG A 96 13.47 6.72 -5.13
CA ARG A 96 12.46 5.99 -4.35
C ARG A 96 11.53 5.19 -5.26
N PRO A 97 11.04 4.02 -4.79
CA PRO A 97 9.98 3.27 -5.45
C PRO A 97 8.71 4.10 -5.65
N ALA A 98 7.91 3.73 -6.65
CA ALA A 98 6.58 4.32 -6.83
C ALA A 98 5.68 4.02 -5.61
N ALA A 99 5.11 5.04 -5.00
CA ALA A 99 4.31 4.94 -3.79
C ALA A 99 2.81 4.95 -4.13
N VAL A 100 2.15 3.82 -3.88
CA VAL A 100 0.71 3.64 -4.09
C VAL A 100 0.04 3.34 -2.76
N HIS A 101 -1.11 3.97 -2.50
CA HIS A 101 -1.92 3.66 -1.31
C HIS A 101 -3.29 3.12 -1.73
N TYR A 102 -3.69 2.02 -1.10
CA TYR A 102 -4.97 1.35 -1.30
C TYR A 102 -5.85 1.53 -0.07
N VAL A 103 -7.12 1.91 -0.32
CA VAL A 103 -8.08 2.43 0.67
C VAL A 103 -7.69 3.82 1.12
N ALA A 104 -8.31 4.82 0.50
CA ALA A 104 -8.09 6.21 0.87
C ALA A 104 -8.40 6.42 2.37
N PRO A 105 -7.65 7.30 3.02
CA PRO A 105 -7.98 7.66 4.39
C PRO A 105 -9.29 8.42 4.41
N SER A 106 -10.16 8.04 5.34
CA SER A 106 -11.38 8.77 5.70
C SER A 106 -11.05 10.10 6.39
N VAL A 107 -10.00 10.80 5.96
CA VAL A 107 -9.63 12.13 6.43
C VAL A 107 -10.72 13.15 6.14
N TRP A 108 -11.58 12.89 5.16
CA TRP A 108 -12.78 13.68 4.91
C TRP A 108 -13.84 13.55 6.02
N ALA A 109 -13.82 12.49 6.83
CA ALA A 109 -14.78 12.29 7.92
C ALA A 109 -14.42 13.09 9.19
N LEU A 110 -13.23 13.70 9.23
CA LEU A 110 -12.77 14.52 10.34
C LEU A 110 -12.50 15.91 9.76
N GLY A 111 -13.18 16.96 10.24
CA GLY A 111 -13.22 18.32 9.65
C GLY A 111 -11.88 19.04 9.38
N SER A 112 -10.73 18.42 9.68
CA SER A 112 -9.36 18.82 9.33
C SER A 112 -8.80 18.12 8.06
N GLY A 113 -9.67 17.53 7.23
CA GLY A 113 -9.30 16.65 6.11
C GLY A 113 -8.37 17.25 5.06
N THR A 114 -8.58 18.51 4.66
CA THR A 114 -7.83 19.13 3.54
C THR A 114 -6.34 19.34 3.83
N GLY A 115 -6.00 19.76 5.06
CA GLY A 115 -4.59 19.93 5.46
C GLY A 115 -3.86 18.58 5.54
N ARG A 116 -4.55 17.55 6.02
CA ARG A 116 -3.99 16.20 6.08
C ARG A 116 -3.81 15.59 4.69
N LEU A 117 -4.73 15.82 3.75
CA LEU A 117 -4.59 15.41 2.35
C LEU A 117 -3.34 16.03 1.69
N ARG A 118 -3.09 17.33 1.88
CA ARG A 118 -1.88 17.98 1.34
C ARG A 118 -0.59 17.38 1.90
N GLY A 119 -0.56 17.08 3.19
CA GLY A 119 0.60 16.42 3.83
C GLY A 119 0.84 14.96 3.38
N LEU A 120 -0.11 14.36 2.66
CA LEU A 120 0.01 13.04 2.04
C LEU A 120 0.37 13.13 0.56
N ALA A 121 -0.05 14.20 -0.10
CA ALA A 121 0.17 14.40 -1.52
C ALA A 121 1.66 14.35 -1.92
N GLY A 122 2.54 14.94 -1.10
CA GLY A 122 3.98 14.91 -1.33
C GLY A 122 4.65 13.54 -1.11
N THR A 123 3.90 12.51 -0.71
CA THR A 123 4.44 11.18 -0.37
C THR A 123 3.89 10.05 -1.24
N LEU A 124 2.91 10.34 -2.09
CA LEU A 124 2.18 9.36 -2.88
C LEU A 124 2.21 9.72 -4.35
N ASP A 125 2.37 8.71 -5.20
CA ASP A 125 2.23 8.84 -6.65
C ASP A 125 0.81 8.50 -7.09
N ALA A 126 0.18 7.53 -6.43
CA ALA A 126 -1.19 7.11 -6.73
C ALA A 126 -2.02 6.73 -5.49
N MET A 127 -3.33 6.97 -5.57
CA MET A 127 -4.33 6.63 -4.56
C MET A 127 -5.43 5.77 -5.19
N LEU A 128 -5.66 4.59 -4.63
CA LEU A 128 -6.72 3.68 -5.04
C LEU A 128 -7.90 3.83 -4.07
N CYS A 129 -8.87 4.61 -4.51
CA CYS A 129 -10.06 5.00 -3.76
C CYS A 129 -11.16 3.94 -3.84
N ILE A 130 -11.81 3.67 -2.72
CA ILE A 130 -12.91 2.69 -2.63
C ILE A 130 -14.29 3.35 -2.63
N LEU A 131 -14.35 4.68 -2.53
CA LEU A 131 -15.58 5.47 -2.65
C LEU A 131 -15.51 6.40 -3.87
N PRO A 132 -16.62 6.56 -4.62
CA PRO A 132 -16.61 7.27 -5.90
C PRO A 132 -16.39 8.79 -5.77
N PHE A 133 -16.66 9.38 -4.59
CA PHE A 133 -16.43 10.80 -4.33
C PHE A 133 -15.00 11.12 -3.90
N GLU A 134 -14.16 10.12 -3.62
CA GLU A 134 -12.80 10.34 -3.11
C GLU A 134 -11.82 10.85 -4.19
N PRO A 135 -11.79 10.35 -5.44
CA PRO A 135 -10.83 10.82 -6.44
C PRO A 135 -10.88 12.35 -6.70
N PRO A 136 -12.07 12.99 -6.78
CA PRO A 136 -12.17 14.45 -6.84
C PRO A 136 -11.42 15.21 -5.73
N LEU A 137 -11.32 14.64 -4.51
CA LEU A 137 -10.64 15.27 -3.37
C LEU A 137 -9.12 15.41 -3.57
N TRP A 138 -8.54 14.65 -4.49
CA TRP A 138 -7.11 14.66 -4.78
C TRP A 138 -6.75 15.53 -5.99
N ARG A 139 -7.73 16.19 -6.64
CA ARG A 139 -7.45 17.10 -7.76
C ARG A 139 -6.55 18.24 -7.32
N GLY A 140 -5.55 18.56 -8.15
CA GLY A 140 -4.56 19.61 -7.86
C GLY A 140 -3.49 19.22 -6.82
N SER A 141 -3.53 18.01 -6.27
CA SER A 141 -2.52 17.53 -5.31
C SER A 141 -1.27 16.91 -5.96
N GLY A 142 -1.32 16.63 -7.27
CA GLY A 142 -0.28 15.87 -7.99
C GLY A 142 -0.41 14.35 -7.85
N VAL A 143 -1.27 13.84 -6.96
CA VAL A 143 -1.51 12.41 -6.78
C VAL A 143 -2.51 11.88 -7.82
N ARG A 144 -2.19 10.77 -8.48
CA ARG A 144 -3.12 10.05 -9.37
C ARG A 144 -4.13 9.26 -8.54
N ALA A 145 -5.32 9.82 -8.31
CA ALA A 145 -6.40 9.13 -7.62
C ALA A 145 -7.37 8.44 -8.58
N SER A 146 -7.73 7.19 -8.32
CA SER A 146 -8.68 6.42 -9.14
C SER A 146 -9.64 5.62 -8.26
N TYR A 147 -10.92 5.60 -8.64
CA TYR A 147 -11.92 4.75 -8.00
C TYR A 147 -11.76 3.32 -8.52
N VAL A 148 -11.55 2.36 -7.60
CA VAL A 148 -11.28 0.95 -7.94
C VAL A 148 -12.40 -0.01 -7.53
N GLY A 149 -13.53 0.51 -7.09
CA GLY A 149 -14.64 -0.29 -6.57
C GLY A 149 -14.53 -0.55 -5.07
N HIS A 150 -15.65 -0.95 -4.46
CA HIS A 150 -15.73 -1.22 -3.04
C HIS A 150 -15.59 -2.73 -2.77
N PRO A 151 -14.59 -3.20 -2.00
CA PRO A 151 -14.30 -4.63 -1.82
C PRO A 151 -15.51 -5.47 -1.39
N VAL A 152 -16.35 -4.93 -0.50
CA VAL A 152 -17.57 -5.60 -0.02
C VAL A 152 -18.58 -5.81 -1.15
N LEU A 153 -18.77 -4.81 -2.01
CA LEU A 153 -19.70 -4.91 -3.14
C LEU A 153 -19.15 -5.84 -4.23
N GLU A 154 -17.83 -5.85 -4.42
CA GLU A 154 -17.15 -6.72 -5.38
C GLU A 154 -17.13 -8.19 -4.93
N SER A 155 -17.11 -8.48 -3.62
CA SER A 155 -17.19 -9.87 -3.13
C SER A 155 -18.52 -10.56 -3.45
N GLN A 156 -19.56 -9.80 -3.79
CA GLN A 156 -20.87 -10.30 -4.20
C GLN A 156 -21.04 -10.34 -5.72
N ARG A 157 -20.05 -9.88 -6.49
CA ARG A 157 -20.11 -9.83 -7.95
C ARG A 157 -19.20 -10.90 -8.57
N PRO A 158 -19.61 -11.52 -9.69
CA PRO A 158 -18.71 -12.36 -10.47
C PRO A 158 -17.50 -11.52 -10.92
N PRO A 159 -16.30 -12.13 -11.00
CA PRO A 159 -15.08 -11.39 -11.34
C PRO A 159 -15.25 -10.65 -12.68
N PRO A 160 -14.79 -9.40 -12.78
CA PRO A 160 -14.97 -8.63 -14.00
C PRO A 160 -14.32 -9.34 -15.20
N PRO A 161 -14.89 -9.20 -16.41
CA PRO A 161 -14.31 -9.74 -17.62
C PRO A 161 -12.87 -9.21 -17.79
N ARG A 162 -12.00 -10.06 -18.36
CA ARG A 162 -10.58 -9.72 -18.56
C ARG A 162 -10.47 -8.34 -19.23
N PRO A 163 -9.67 -7.40 -18.69
CA PRO A 163 -9.51 -6.09 -19.32
C PRO A 163 -8.99 -6.30 -20.76
N ARG A 164 -9.82 -5.93 -21.75
CA ARG A 164 -9.44 -5.89 -23.16
C ARG A 164 -8.68 -4.58 -23.38
N GLY A 165 -7.37 -4.62 -23.20
CA GLY A 165 -6.49 -3.47 -23.36
C GLY A 165 -5.03 -3.89 -23.28
N ARG A 166 -4.14 -3.02 -23.81
CA ARG A 166 -2.68 -3.23 -23.79
C ARG A 166 -2.24 -3.48 -22.35
N ARG A 167 -1.65 -4.65 -22.09
CA ARG A 167 -1.09 -5.00 -20.78
C ARG A 167 -0.13 -3.87 -20.38
N PRO A 168 -0.26 -3.23 -19.20
CA PRO A 168 0.79 -2.35 -18.74
C PRO A 168 2.08 -3.16 -18.71
N ALA A 169 3.11 -2.67 -19.39
CA ALA A 169 4.43 -3.28 -19.35
C ALA A 169 4.91 -3.16 -17.91
N VAL A 170 4.83 -4.26 -17.18
CA VAL A 170 5.47 -4.39 -15.87
C VAL A 170 6.91 -4.82 -16.19
N PRO A 171 7.93 -3.99 -15.87
CA PRO A 171 9.31 -4.41 -15.98
C PRO A 171 9.52 -5.75 -15.27
N GLY A 172 10.40 -6.58 -15.80
CA GLY A 172 10.72 -7.87 -15.20
C GLY A 172 11.15 -7.72 -13.74
N GLU A 173 10.73 -8.67 -12.91
CA GLU A 173 11.04 -8.75 -11.48
C GLU A 173 10.47 -7.61 -10.62
N ALA A 174 9.25 -7.15 -10.92
CA ALA A 174 8.58 -6.18 -10.06
C ALA A 174 8.47 -6.66 -8.60
N VAL A 175 9.35 -6.16 -7.73
CA VAL A 175 9.30 -6.41 -6.29
C VAL A 175 8.30 -5.40 -5.74
N LEU A 176 7.15 -5.91 -5.29
CA LEU A 176 6.16 -5.07 -4.62
C LEU A 176 6.35 -5.19 -3.11
N CYS A 177 6.68 -4.07 -2.46
CA CYS A 177 6.69 -4.00 -1.00
C CYS A 177 5.28 -3.63 -0.51
N LEU A 178 4.64 -4.53 0.25
CA LEU A 178 3.31 -4.33 0.85
C LEU A 178 3.41 -3.94 2.32
#